data_AF-A0A4W6F6B2-F1
#
_entry.id   AF-A0A4W6F6B2-F1
#
_cell.length_a   1.000
_cell.length_b   1.000
_cell.length_c   1.000
_cell.angle_alpha   90.00
_cell.angle_beta   90.00
_cell.angle_gamma   90.00
#
_symmetry.space_group_name_H-M   'P 1'
#
loop_
_entity.id
_entity.type
_entity.pdbx_description
1 polymer ?
#
loop_
_entity_poly.entity_id
_entity_poly.type
_entity_poly.pdbx_seq_one_letter_code
_entity_poly.pdbx_strand_id
1 'polypeptide(L)'
;HPLLVRIIDTPQFQRLRNIKQLGGAYYVYPGASHNRFEHSIGVAYLAGEFAQALRTRQPELDITDRDVLCVKIAGLCHDLGHGPFSHLFDGMFIPKARPGENWRHEQASVEIFDHLVNDNNLRPVMEEHQLVLPQDLNFIKEMIGGSLGPNEWPYEGRGQDKSFLYEIVANKRNGIDVDKFDYFARDCHHLGIRNNFDHQRFFLFARVCEAGGLKQICSRDKEVHNLYDMFHARSCLYRKAYQHPVNKIIEHMIADAFLKADKHIQIEGSEGNMYNLSTAIDDMEAYTKLTGQQIPLCAVSLRGHVNNKLPYSC
;
A
#
# COMPACT_ATOMS: atom_id res chain seq x y z
N HIS A 1 -14.73 3.91 -12.95
CA HIS A 1 -14.05 4.35 -14.19
C HIS A 1 -13.41 3.13 -14.83
N PRO A 2 -13.59 2.86 -16.13
CA PRO A 2 -13.11 1.65 -16.80
C PRO A 2 -11.60 1.40 -16.67
N LEU A 3 -10.78 2.45 -16.76
CA LEU A 3 -9.32 2.34 -16.54
C LEU A 3 -8.95 1.73 -15.17
N LEU A 4 -9.67 2.08 -14.09
CA LEU A 4 -9.41 1.51 -12.78
C LEU A 4 -9.72 0.00 -12.76
N VAL A 5 -10.79 -0.41 -13.45
CA VAL A 5 -11.15 -1.84 -13.57
C VAL A 5 -10.05 -2.58 -14.34
N ARG A 6 -9.54 -2.00 -15.43
CA ARG A 6 -8.40 -2.56 -16.19
C ARG A 6 -7.13 -2.72 -15.37
N ILE A 7 -6.85 -1.82 -14.42
CA ILE A 7 -5.73 -1.94 -13.48
C ILE A 7 -6.02 -3.01 -12.42
N ILE A 8 -7.25 -3.05 -11.88
CA ILE A 8 -7.68 -4.03 -10.89
C ILE A 8 -7.57 -5.45 -11.45
N ASP A 9 -7.97 -5.67 -12.70
CA ASP A 9 -8.02 -6.96 -13.36
C ASP A 9 -6.66 -7.38 -13.96
N THR A 10 -5.58 -7.12 -13.23
CA THR A 10 -4.20 -7.53 -13.57
C THR A 10 -3.65 -8.49 -12.51
N PRO A 11 -2.75 -9.43 -12.86
CA PRO A 11 -2.10 -10.30 -11.88
C PRO A 11 -1.45 -9.52 -10.72
N GLN A 12 -0.77 -8.42 -11.06
CA GLN A 12 -0.03 -7.55 -10.14
C GLN A 12 -0.93 -6.94 -9.05
N PHE A 13 -2.17 -6.55 -9.40
CA PHE A 13 -3.15 -6.06 -8.45
C PHE A 13 -3.92 -7.18 -7.74
N GLN A 14 -4.35 -8.21 -8.48
CA GLN A 14 -5.09 -9.35 -7.91
C GLN A 14 -4.29 -10.10 -6.84
N ARG A 15 -2.95 -10.06 -6.89
CA ARG A 15 -2.11 -10.68 -5.85
C ARG A 15 -2.41 -10.15 -4.44
N LEU A 16 -2.87 -8.90 -4.32
CA LEU A 16 -3.21 -8.28 -3.03
C LEU A 16 -4.33 -9.02 -2.29
N ARG A 17 -5.12 -9.87 -2.97
CA ARG A 17 -6.12 -10.74 -2.34
C ARG A 17 -5.49 -11.78 -1.41
N ASN A 18 -4.21 -12.07 -1.61
CA ASN A 18 -3.46 -13.11 -0.91
C ASN A 18 -2.46 -12.53 0.10
N ILE A 19 -2.61 -11.25 0.45
CA ILE A 19 -1.78 -10.54 1.42
C ILE A 19 -2.68 -9.95 2.51
N LYS A 20 -2.64 -10.55 3.71
CA LYS A 20 -3.42 -10.10 4.87
C LYS A 20 -3.03 -8.68 5.26
N GLN A 21 -4.04 -7.81 5.45
CA GLN A 21 -3.82 -6.41 5.85
C GLN A 21 -3.00 -6.32 7.13
N LEU A 22 -3.40 -7.10 8.14
CA LEU A 22 -2.83 -7.09 9.48
C LEU A 22 -1.87 -8.25 9.75
N GLY A 23 -1.43 -8.96 8.70
CA GLY A 23 -0.42 -10.01 8.81
C GLY A 23 -0.74 -11.03 9.92
N GLY A 24 0.14 -11.10 10.92
CA GLY A 24 0.03 -12.03 12.05
C GLY A 24 -1.18 -11.77 12.95
N ALA A 25 -1.78 -10.58 12.91
CA ALA A 25 -2.87 -10.21 13.81
C ALA A 25 -4.11 -11.06 13.56
N TYR A 26 -4.28 -11.63 12.35
CA TYR A 26 -5.33 -12.59 12.04
C TYR A 26 -5.35 -13.81 12.99
N TYR A 27 -4.18 -14.22 13.51
CA TYR A 27 -4.07 -15.33 14.46
C TYR A 27 -4.43 -14.95 15.90
N VAL A 28 -4.64 -13.65 16.17
CA VAL A 28 -5.08 -13.13 17.47
C VAL A 28 -6.52 -12.61 17.39
N TYR A 29 -6.84 -11.95 16.29
CA TYR A 29 -8.14 -11.36 15.98
C TYR A 29 -8.73 -12.12 14.80
N PRO A 30 -9.62 -13.12 15.03
CA PRO A 30 -10.15 -13.95 13.95
C PRO A 30 -10.97 -13.16 12.92
N GLY A 31 -11.49 -11.99 13.30
CA GLY A 31 -12.18 -11.07 12.38
C GLY A 31 -11.24 -10.31 11.44
N ALA A 32 -9.94 -10.23 11.70
CA ALA A 32 -8.93 -9.57 10.86
C ALA A 32 -8.56 -10.41 9.62
N SER A 33 -9.56 -10.93 8.92
CA SER A 33 -9.42 -11.79 7.75
C SER A 33 -9.18 -11.03 6.45
N HIS A 34 -9.32 -9.70 6.46
CA HIS A 34 -9.21 -8.84 5.29
C HIS A 34 -7.78 -8.74 4.75
N ASN A 35 -7.69 -8.40 3.47
CA ASN A 35 -6.48 -8.31 2.69
C ASN A 35 -6.27 -6.89 2.16
N ARG A 36 -5.07 -6.65 1.64
CA ARG A 36 -4.68 -5.36 1.02
C ARG A 36 -5.57 -5.00 -0.17
N PHE A 37 -6.12 -5.99 -0.89
CA PHE A 37 -6.95 -5.76 -2.08
C PHE A 37 -8.16 -4.84 -1.83
N GLU A 38 -9.02 -5.20 -0.88
CA GLU A 38 -10.22 -4.41 -0.57
C GLU A 38 -9.89 -3.07 0.09
N HIS A 39 -8.77 -2.98 0.80
CA HIS A 39 -8.24 -1.73 1.32
C HIS A 39 -7.80 -0.79 0.20
N SER A 40 -6.99 -1.25 -0.76
CA SER A 40 -6.56 -0.48 -1.92
C SER A 40 -7.74 0.06 -2.74
N ILE A 41 -8.81 -0.73 -2.90
CA ILE A 41 -10.05 -0.25 -3.54
C ILE A 41 -10.72 0.86 -2.72
N GLY A 42 -10.76 0.71 -1.40
CA GLY A 42 -11.30 1.72 -0.49
C GLY A 42 -10.51 3.03 -0.52
N VAL A 43 -9.18 2.96 -0.53
CA VAL A 43 -8.29 4.13 -0.67
C VAL A 43 -8.50 4.82 -2.02
N ALA A 44 -8.61 4.07 -3.11
CA ALA A 44 -8.93 4.64 -4.42
C ALA A 44 -10.28 5.37 -4.45
N TYR A 45 -11.29 4.82 -3.75
CA TYR A 45 -12.59 5.45 -3.60
C TYR A 45 -12.48 6.76 -2.81
N LEU A 46 -11.88 6.73 -1.62
CA LEU A 46 -11.73 7.91 -0.76
C LEU A 46 -10.85 9.00 -1.39
N ALA A 47 -9.78 8.63 -2.10
CA ALA A 47 -8.95 9.57 -2.85
C ALA A 47 -9.75 10.31 -3.92
N GLY A 48 -10.63 9.59 -4.64
CA GLY A 48 -11.55 10.16 -5.60
C GLY A 48 -12.58 11.09 -4.96
N GLU A 49 -13.26 10.64 -3.90
CA GLU A 49 -14.23 11.47 -3.17
C GLU A 49 -13.58 12.74 -2.63
N PHE A 50 -12.35 12.66 -2.12
CA PHE A 50 -11.68 13.81 -1.56
C PHE A 50 -11.28 14.83 -2.64
N ALA A 51 -10.69 14.37 -3.73
CA ALA A 51 -10.36 15.24 -4.86
C ALA A 51 -11.62 15.92 -5.43
N GLN A 52 -12.73 15.18 -5.52
CA GLN A 52 -14.02 15.72 -5.96
C GLN A 52 -14.61 16.73 -4.99
N ALA A 53 -14.48 16.49 -3.68
CA ALA A 53 -14.92 17.40 -2.64
C ALA A 53 -14.19 18.74 -2.72
N LEU A 54 -12.87 18.72 -2.96
CA LEU A 54 -12.06 19.94 -3.17
C LEU A 54 -12.45 20.64 -4.46
N ARG A 55 -12.58 19.89 -5.57
CA ARG A 55 -12.97 20.42 -6.89
C ARG A 55 -14.29 21.17 -6.85
N THR A 56 -15.29 20.56 -6.21
CA THR A 56 -16.64 21.13 -6.13
C THR A 56 -16.69 22.40 -5.28
N ARG A 57 -15.90 22.45 -4.20
CA ARG A 57 -15.89 23.59 -3.26
C ARG A 57 -15.06 24.76 -3.74
N GLN A 58 -14.06 24.50 -4.59
CA GLN A 58 -13.09 25.47 -5.06
C GLN A 58 -12.78 25.26 -6.55
N PRO A 59 -13.71 25.63 -7.45
CA PRO A 59 -13.50 25.54 -8.89
C PRO A 59 -12.25 26.27 -9.38
N GLU A 60 -11.80 27.30 -8.66
CA GLU A 60 -10.58 28.06 -8.95
C GLU A 60 -9.28 27.24 -8.81
N LEU A 61 -9.34 26.04 -8.22
CA LEU A 61 -8.21 25.10 -8.17
C LEU A 61 -7.99 24.34 -9.48
N ASP A 62 -8.92 24.46 -10.44
CA ASP A 62 -8.85 23.85 -11.77
C ASP A 62 -8.60 22.33 -11.76
N ILE A 63 -9.11 21.61 -10.74
CA ILE A 63 -8.90 20.15 -10.62
C ILE A 63 -9.61 19.46 -11.78
N THR A 64 -8.86 18.86 -12.68
CA THR A 64 -9.39 18.24 -13.90
C THR A 64 -9.88 16.80 -13.64
N ASP A 65 -10.68 16.23 -14.56
CA ASP A 65 -11.00 14.79 -14.50
C ASP A 65 -9.74 13.92 -14.60
N ARG A 66 -8.74 14.38 -15.37
CA ARG A 66 -7.40 13.77 -15.45
C ARG A 66 -6.70 13.73 -14.09
N ASP A 67 -6.74 14.84 -13.33
CA ASP A 67 -6.17 14.89 -11.98
C ASP A 67 -6.87 13.92 -11.03
N VAL A 68 -8.21 13.92 -11.03
CA VAL A 68 -9.00 12.99 -10.19
C VAL A 68 -8.69 11.54 -10.55
N LEU A 69 -8.57 11.21 -11.83
CA LEU A 69 -8.26 9.85 -12.26
C LEU A 69 -6.85 9.43 -11.82
N CYS A 70 -5.84 10.32 -11.93
CA CYS A 70 -4.49 10.05 -11.43
C CYS A 70 -4.47 9.84 -9.91
N VAL A 71 -5.17 10.68 -9.14
CA VAL A 71 -5.29 10.56 -7.67
C VAL A 71 -5.93 9.22 -7.28
N LYS A 72 -6.97 8.80 -8.01
CA LYS A 72 -7.61 7.48 -7.80
C LYS A 72 -6.69 6.32 -8.12
N ILE A 73 -5.90 6.41 -9.20
CA ILE A 73 -4.92 5.38 -9.56
C ILE A 73 -3.82 5.31 -8.50
N ALA A 74 -3.31 6.44 -8.02
CA ALA A 74 -2.33 6.44 -6.93
C ALA A 74 -2.91 5.82 -5.64
N GLY A 75 -4.13 6.19 -5.26
CA GLY A 75 -4.81 5.57 -4.12
C GLY A 75 -5.02 4.06 -4.29
N LEU A 76 -5.35 3.61 -5.51
CA LEU A 76 -5.47 2.19 -5.84
C LEU A 76 -4.12 1.47 -5.72
N CYS A 77 -3.05 2.08 -6.21
CA CYS A 77 -1.75 1.44 -6.39
C CYS A 77 -0.78 1.63 -5.21
N HIS A 78 -1.12 2.43 -4.19
CA HIS A 78 -0.18 2.80 -3.12
C HIS A 78 0.39 1.61 -2.34
N ASP A 79 -0.38 0.53 -2.26
CA ASP A 79 -0.09 -0.68 -1.49
C ASP A 79 0.35 -1.87 -2.35
N LEU A 80 0.57 -1.63 -3.65
CA LEU A 80 1.05 -2.65 -4.56
C LEU A 80 2.37 -3.28 -4.11
N GLY A 81 3.20 -2.65 -3.29
CA GLY A 81 4.51 -3.17 -2.92
C GLY A 81 4.53 -4.06 -1.69
N HIS A 82 3.40 -4.30 -1.01
CA HIS A 82 3.40 -5.09 0.22
C HIS A 82 3.74 -6.57 -0.01
N GLY A 83 4.65 -7.11 0.80
CA GLY A 83 5.00 -8.53 0.76
C GLY A 83 4.09 -9.43 1.59
N PRO A 84 4.40 -10.74 1.68
CA PRO A 84 3.71 -11.68 2.55
C PRO A 84 3.58 -11.17 3.99
N PHE A 85 2.35 -11.18 4.53
CA PHE A 85 2.04 -10.66 5.87
C PHE A 85 2.30 -9.16 6.05
N SER A 86 2.21 -8.37 4.97
CA SER A 86 2.29 -6.90 4.99
C SER A 86 3.55 -6.38 5.70
N HIS A 87 3.42 -5.68 6.83
CA HIS A 87 4.53 -5.03 7.53
C HIS A 87 5.55 -5.99 8.14
N LEU A 88 5.23 -7.28 8.22
CA LEU A 88 6.22 -8.29 8.60
C LEU A 88 7.35 -8.36 7.56
N PHE A 89 7.00 -8.25 6.27
CA PHE A 89 7.96 -8.51 5.20
C PHE A 89 9.03 -7.42 5.09
N ASP A 90 8.63 -6.16 4.94
CA ASP A 90 9.52 -4.99 4.90
C ASP A 90 10.09 -4.65 6.28
N GLY A 91 9.30 -4.79 7.34
CA GLY A 91 9.68 -4.38 8.69
C GLY A 91 10.51 -5.40 9.48
N MET A 92 10.49 -6.68 9.11
CA MET A 92 11.17 -7.73 9.88
C MET A 92 11.95 -8.73 9.02
N PHE A 93 11.34 -9.29 7.97
CA PHE A 93 11.98 -10.35 7.18
C PHE A 93 13.12 -9.80 6.31
N ILE A 94 12.87 -8.82 5.44
CA ILE A 94 13.90 -8.25 4.56
C ILE A 94 15.08 -7.66 5.34
N PRO A 95 14.90 -6.87 6.42
CA PRO A 95 16.02 -6.38 7.21
C PRO A 95 16.90 -7.48 7.83
N LYS A 96 16.31 -8.64 8.17
CA LYS A 96 17.06 -9.80 8.68
C LYS A 96 17.72 -10.62 7.56
N ALA A 97 17.04 -10.78 6.42
CA ALA A 97 17.50 -11.61 5.30
C ALA A 97 18.56 -10.90 4.45
N ARG A 98 18.43 -9.59 4.28
CA ARG A 98 19.33 -8.72 3.51
C ARG A 98 19.75 -7.50 4.34
N PRO A 99 20.62 -7.69 5.35
CA PRO A 99 21.08 -6.57 6.17
C PRO A 99 21.77 -5.49 5.33
N GLY A 100 21.40 -4.23 5.55
CA GLY A 100 21.94 -3.09 4.80
C GLY A 100 21.11 -2.64 3.60
N GLU A 101 20.17 -3.46 3.14
CA GLU A 101 19.17 -3.07 2.14
C GLU A 101 18.12 -2.14 2.76
N ASN A 102 17.89 -0.97 2.17
CA ASN A 102 16.83 -0.04 2.60
C ASN A 102 15.64 -0.16 1.65
N TRP A 103 15.00 -1.32 1.67
CA TRP A 103 13.83 -1.62 0.87
C TRP A 103 12.55 -1.28 1.63
N ARG A 104 11.60 -0.63 0.96
CA ARG A 104 10.30 -0.25 1.52
C ARG A 104 9.17 -0.63 0.60
N HIS A 105 8.01 -0.95 1.18
CA HIS A 105 6.83 -1.30 0.39
C HIS A 105 6.41 -0.14 -0.54
N GLU A 106 6.62 1.13 -0.18
CA GLU A 106 6.27 2.24 -1.09
C GLU A 106 7.14 2.27 -2.36
N GLN A 107 8.42 1.92 -2.26
CA GLN A 107 9.32 1.82 -3.43
C GLN A 107 8.90 0.63 -4.30
N ALA A 108 8.62 -0.51 -3.68
CA ALA A 108 8.11 -1.67 -4.39
C ALA A 108 6.73 -1.44 -5.02
N SER A 109 5.89 -0.57 -4.44
CA SER A 109 4.60 -0.19 -5.05
C SER A 109 4.82 0.55 -6.36
N VAL A 110 5.83 1.42 -6.41
CA VAL A 110 6.22 2.15 -7.62
C VAL A 110 6.75 1.18 -8.68
N GLU A 111 7.62 0.24 -8.30
CA GLU A 111 8.19 -0.77 -9.20
C GLU A 111 7.12 -1.74 -9.74
N ILE A 112 6.24 -2.27 -8.88
CA ILE A 112 5.10 -3.09 -9.32
C ILE A 112 4.18 -2.27 -10.21
N PHE A 113 3.94 -0.99 -9.94
CA PHE A 113 3.09 -0.16 -10.79
C PHE A 113 3.68 -0.01 -12.20
N ASP A 114 4.98 0.25 -12.33
CA ASP A 114 5.65 0.30 -13.65
C ASP A 114 5.57 -1.07 -14.34
N HIS A 115 5.80 -2.18 -13.62
CA HIS A 115 5.67 -3.53 -14.16
C HIS A 115 4.23 -3.83 -14.62
N LEU A 116 3.21 -3.51 -13.81
CA LEU A 116 1.79 -3.66 -14.12
C LEU A 116 1.43 -2.91 -15.41
N VAL A 117 1.83 -1.64 -15.53
CA VAL A 117 1.53 -0.81 -16.70
C VAL A 117 2.16 -1.38 -17.97
N ASN A 118 3.41 -1.85 -17.90
CA ASN A 118 4.14 -2.36 -19.05
C ASN A 118 3.66 -3.76 -19.46
N ASP A 119 3.55 -4.69 -18.52
CA ASP A 119 3.17 -6.10 -18.76
C ASP A 119 1.74 -6.24 -19.31
N ASN A 120 0.83 -5.36 -18.87
CA ASN A 120 -0.56 -5.38 -19.31
C ASN A 120 -0.84 -4.39 -20.46
N ASN A 121 0.20 -3.80 -21.06
CA ASN A 121 0.13 -2.80 -22.14
C ASN A 121 -0.92 -1.70 -21.87
N LEU A 122 -0.85 -1.07 -20.69
CA LEU A 122 -1.86 -0.10 -20.26
C LEU A 122 -1.62 1.32 -20.78
N ARG A 123 -0.43 1.64 -21.30
CA ARG A 123 -0.11 3.00 -21.78
C ARG A 123 -1.10 3.51 -22.84
N PRO A 124 -1.45 2.75 -23.90
CA PRO A 124 -2.44 3.21 -24.88
C PRO A 124 -3.84 3.39 -24.26
N VAL A 125 -4.21 2.55 -23.29
CA VAL A 125 -5.51 2.63 -22.59
C VAL A 125 -5.57 3.86 -21.67
N MET A 126 -4.44 4.24 -21.06
CA MET A 126 -4.33 5.46 -20.27
C MET A 126 -4.50 6.71 -21.16
N GLU A 127 -3.86 6.72 -22.33
CA GLU A 127 -3.98 7.80 -23.32
C GLU A 127 -5.40 7.91 -23.91
N GLU A 128 -6.07 6.78 -24.18
CA GLU A 128 -7.50 6.75 -24.58
C GLU A 128 -8.40 7.42 -23.53
N HIS A 129 -8.03 7.29 -22.26
CA HIS A 129 -8.68 7.94 -21.12
C HIS A 129 -8.08 9.31 -20.76
N GLN A 130 -7.42 9.97 -21.70
CA GLN A 130 -6.95 11.37 -21.63
C GLN A 130 -5.83 11.62 -20.60
N LEU A 131 -5.13 10.58 -20.15
CA LEU A 131 -3.86 10.77 -19.43
C LEU A 131 -2.77 11.16 -20.42
N VAL A 132 -1.84 12.01 -19.98
CA VAL A 132 -0.68 12.45 -20.76
C VAL A 132 0.58 11.85 -20.14
N LEU A 133 1.25 11.01 -20.92
CA LEU A 133 2.45 10.28 -20.53
C LEU A 133 3.72 10.98 -21.03
N PRO A 134 4.85 10.94 -20.29
CA PRO A 134 5.07 10.24 -19.02
C PRO A 134 4.59 11.03 -17.77
N GLN A 135 4.11 12.26 -17.95
CA GLN A 135 3.80 13.17 -16.84
C GLN A 135 2.86 12.56 -15.78
N ASP A 136 1.77 11.91 -16.20
CA ASP A 136 0.82 11.30 -15.25
C ASP A 136 1.34 10.05 -14.56
N LEU A 137 2.21 9.29 -15.22
CA LEU A 137 2.89 8.16 -14.56
C LEU A 137 3.80 8.67 -13.45
N ASN A 138 4.56 9.74 -13.71
CA ASN A 138 5.40 10.36 -12.70
C ASN A 138 4.55 10.89 -11.54
N PHE A 139 3.46 11.60 -11.84
CA PHE A 139 2.55 12.11 -10.82
C PHE A 139 1.97 11.01 -9.91
N ILE A 140 1.53 9.89 -10.50
CA ILE A 140 1.02 8.73 -9.75
C ILE A 140 2.12 8.16 -8.86
N LYS A 141 3.32 7.92 -9.40
CA LYS A 141 4.45 7.37 -8.66
C LYS A 141 4.91 8.27 -7.51
N GLU A 142 4.94 9.57 -7.74
CA GLU A 142 5.30 10.57 -6.73
C GLU A 142 4.31 10.63 -5.58
N MET A 143 3.01 10.44 -5.83
CA MET A 143 2.00 10.33 -4.76
C MET A 143 2.15 9.06 -3.91
N ILE A 144 2.79 8.01 -4.43
CA ILE A 144 3.01 6.74 -3.73
C ILE A 144 4.36 6.76 -3.00
N GLY A 145 5.45 6.90 -3.77
CA GLY A 145 6.82 6.80 -3.27
C GLY A 145 7.35 8.10 -2.66
N GLY A 146 6.71 9.24 -2.91
CA GLY A 146 7.28 10.56 -2.64
C GLY A 146 8.24 11.01 -3.75
N SER A 147 8.85 12.18 -3.56
CA SER A 147 9.84 12.71 -4.50
C SER A 147 11.27 12.21 -4.21
N LEU A 148 12.09 12.15 -5.26
CA LEU A 148 13.53 11.87 -5.25
C LEU A 148 14.42 13.12 -5.47
N GLY A 149 13.82 14.30 -5.68
CA GLY A 149 14.55 15.50 -6.12
C GLY A 149 15.04 16.41 -4.98
N PRO A 150 16.26 16.99 -5.06
CA PRO A 150 16.79 17.95 -4.08
C PRO A 150 16.28 19.39 -4.28
N ASN A 151 15.31 19.59 -5.18
CA ASN A 151 14.83 20.90 -5.60
C ASN A 151 13.88 21.54 -4.58
N GLU A 152 13.73 22.87 -4.64
CA GLU A 152 12.75 23.62 -3.83
C GLU A 152 11.31 23.13 -4.06
N TRP A 153 10.97 22.82 -5.31
CA TRP A 153 9.80 22.00 -5.66
C TRP A 153 10.30 20.65 -6.18
N PRO A 154 10.13 19.56 -5.42
CA PRO A 154 10.81 18.32 -5.73
C PRO A 154 10.01 17.44 -6.70
N TYR A 155 8.82 17.84 -7.14
CA TYR A 155 7.93 17.03 -7.99
C TYR A 155 7.94 17.47 -9.46
N GLU A 156 7.80 16.52 -10.38
CA GLU A 156 7.75 16.73 -11.83
C GLU A 156 6.35 16.49 -12.41
N GLY A 157 5.55 15.61 -11.79
CA GLY A 157 4.24 15.21 -12.32
C GLY A 157 3.23 16.34 -12.36
N ARG A 158 3.32 17.29 -11.43
CA ARG A 158 2.46 18.49 -11.33
C ARG A 158 3.24 19.67 -10.74
N GLY A 159 2.85 20.88 -11.12
CA GLY A 159 3.42 22.12 -10.60
C GLY A 159 2.98 22.46 -9.16
N GLN A 160 3.61 23.48 -8.58
CA GLN A 160 3.31 23.97 -7.22
C GLN A 160 1.84 24.42 -7.07
N ASP A 161 1.21 24.86 -8.15
CA ASP A 161 -0.19 25.26 -8.21
C ASP A 161 -1.17 24.11 -7.90
N LYS A 162 -0.69 22.86 -7.96
CA LYS A 162 -1.41 21.62 -7.64
C LYS A 162 -0.80 20.86 -6.45
N SER A 163 0.05 21.51 -5.66
CA SER A 163 0.79 20.87 -4.56
C SER A 163 -0.09 20.11 -3.56
N PHE A 164 -1.28 20.62 -3.28
CA PHE A 164 -2.29 19.98 -2.42
C PHE A 164 -2.71 18.57 -2.87
N LEU A 165 -2.57 18.20 -4.15
CA LEU A 165 -2.96 16.85 -4.61
C LEU A 165 -2.05 15.76 -4.03
N TYR A 166 -0.77 16.07 -3.79
CA TYR A 166 0.19 15.14 -3.17
C TYR A 166 -0.13 14.87 -1.69
N GLU A 167 -1.02 15.66 -1.07
CA GLU A 167 -1.44 15.50 0.32
C GLU A 167 -2.64 14.53 0.47
N ILE A 168 -3.19 14.01 -0.63
CA ILE A 168 -4.40 13.15 -0.61
C ILE A 168 -4.08 11.69 -0.29
N VAL A 169 -3.14 11.07 -1.02
CA VAL A 169 -2.91 9.61 -0.98
C VAL A 169 -1.90 9.23 0.11
N ALA A 170 -0.71 9.83 0.11
CA ALA A 170 0.32 9.59 1.11
C ALA A 170 0.92 10.92 1.56
N ASN A 171 0.36 11.49 2.62
CA ASN A 171 0.73 12.83 3.08
C ASN A 171 2.01 12.79 3.91
N LYS A 172 3.15 13.03 3.25
CA LYS A 172 4.47 13.01 3.93
C LYS A 172 4.69 14.20 4.88
N ARG A 173 3.87 15.24 4.83
CA ARG A 173 3.98 16.44 5.69
C ARG A 173 3.51 16.16 7.12
N ASN A 174 2.33 15.57 7.26
CA ASN A 174 1.67 15.40 8.56
C ASN A 174 0.98 14.04 8.75
N GLY A 175 0.96 13.19 7.72
CA GLY A 175 0.32 11.87 7.78
C GLY A 175 -1.20 11.93 7.93
N ILE A 176 -1.87 12.96 7.42
CA ILE A 176 -3.33 13.02 7.29
C ILE A 176 -3.67 12.74 5.82
N ASP A 177 -4.09 11.51 5.51
CA ASP A 177 -4.32 11.03 4.16
C ASP A 177 -5.41 9.94 4.11
N VAL A 178 -5.90 9.66 2.91
CA VAL A 178 -7.04 8.76 2.69
C VAL A 178 -6.72 7.28 2.90
N ASP A 179 -5.44 6.90 2.86
CA ASP A 179 -4.95 5.58 3.29
C ASP A 179 -5.40 5.31 4.75
N LYS A 180 -5.08 6.23 5.66
CA LYS A 180 -5.47 6.15 7.07
C LYS A 180 -6.97 6.14 7.26
N PHE A 181 -7.69 6.92 6.46
CA PHE A 181 -9.13 7.03 6.59
C PHE A 181 -9.82 5.70 6.28
N ASP A 182 -9.33 4.98 5.27
CA ASP A 182 -9.83 3.63 4.96
C ASP A 182 -9.43 2.63 6.04
N TYR A 183 -8.13 2.50 6.36
CA TYR A 183 -7.72 1.43 7.27
C TYR A 183 -8.23 1.65 8.69
N PHE A 184 -8.43 2.89 9.16
CA PHE A 184 -9.08 3.10 10.46
C PHE A 184 -10.49 2.54 10.47
N ALA A 185 -11.31 2.83 9.46
CA ALA A 185 -12.67 2.33 9.38
C ALA A 185 -12.69 0.80 9.22
N ARG A 186 -11.86 0.28 8.31
CA ARG A 186 -11.81 -1.13 7.94
C ARG A 186 -11.24 -1.99 9.06
N ASP A 187 -10.11 -1.62 9.63
CA ASP A 187 -9.49 -2.39 10.70
C ASP A 187 -10.37 -2.37 11.94
N CYS A 188 -10.96 -1.22 12.28
CA CYS A 188 -11.94 -1.14 13.38
C CYS A 188 -13.12 -2.10 13.17
N HIS A 189 -13.69 -2.14 11.96
CA HIS A 189 -14.77 -3.06 11.62
C HIS A 189 -14.38 -4.53 11.84
N HIS A 190 -13.22 -4.95 11.31
CA HIS A 190 -12.75 -6.33 11.37
C HIS A 190 -12.21 -6.74 12.76
N LEU A 191 -11.69 -5.79 13.53
CA LEU A 191 -11.16 -6.02 14.87
C LEU A 191 -12.24 -5.91 15.97
N GLY A 192 -13.44 -5.43 15.64
CA GLY A 192 -14.48 -5.14 16.63
C GLY A 192 -14.12 -3.95 17.54
N ILE A 193 -13.35 -3.00 17.02
CA ILE A 193 -12.97 -1.76 17.72
C ILE A 193 -13.82 -0.62 17.15
N ARG A 194 -14.22 0.34 17.98
CA ARG A 194 -14.95 1.52 17.51
C ARG A 194 -13.99 2.52 16.87
N ASN A 195 -14.27 2.92 15.63
CA ASN A 195 -13.65 4.10 15.01
C ASN A 195 -14.44 5.36 15.40
N ASN A 196 -13.76 6.36 15.96
CA ASN A 196 -14.36 7.65 16.31
C ASN A 196 -14.05 8.76 15.30
N PHE A 197 -13.15 8.52 14.34
CA PHE A 197 -12.80 9.50 13.31
C PHE A 197 -13.80 9.47 12.16
N ASP A 198 -14.33 10.65 11.81
CA ASP A 198 -15.26 10.83 10.70
C ASP A 198 -14.57 11.53 9.51
N HIS A 199 -14.16 10.72 8.53
CA HIS A 199 -13.52 11.21 7.30
C HIS A 199 -14.49 11.95 6.38
N GLN A 200 -15.78 11.60 6.38
CA GLN A 200 -16.76 12.29 5.54
C GLN A 200 -16.92 13.72 6.02
N ARG A 201 -17.04 13.91 7.34
CA ARG A 201 -17.03 15.23 7.96
C ARG A 201 -15.75 16.01 7.64
N PHE A 202 -14.59 15.35 7.71
CA PHE A 202 -13.31 15.98 7.33
C PHE A 202 -13.34 16.50 5.88
N PHE A 203 -13.80 15.70 4.91
CA PHE A 203 -13.94 16.13 3.51
C PHE A 203 -14.89 17.33 3.35
N LEU A 204 -15.95 17.42 4.16
CA LEU A 204 -16.88 18.55 4.09
C LEU A 204 -16.23 19.89 4.46
N PHE A 205 -15.27 19.87 5.38
CA PHE A 205 -14.63 21.04 5.97
C PHE A 205 -13.19 21.28 5.48
N ALA A 206 -12.68 20.43 4.61
CA ALA A 206 -11.40 20.62 3.96
C ALA A 206 -11.50 21.68 2.85
N ARG A 207 -10.50 22.55 2.79
CA ARG A 207 -10.27 23.54 1.72
C ARG A 207 -8.79 23.59 1.39
N VAL A 208 -8.46 24.09 0.22
CA VAL A 208 -7.09 24.43 -0.15
C VAL A 208 -6.84 25.91 0.12
N CYS A 209 -5.80 26.19 0.89
CA CYS A 209 -5.36 27.54 1.22
C CYS A 209 -3.87 27.70 0.90
N GLU A 210 -3.43 28.94 0.70
CA GLU A 210 -2.02 29.25 0.58
C GLU A 210 -1.38 29.30 1.97
N ALA A 211 -0.36 28.46 2.18
CA ALA A 211 0.38 28.37 3.43
C ALA A 211 1.85 28.06 3.12
N GLY A 212 2.78 28.84 3.67
CA GLY A 212 4.21 28.65 3.45
C GLY A 212 4.63 28.67 1.98
N GLY A 213 3.99 29.52 1.16
CA GLY A 213 4.28 29.66 -0.28
C GLY A 213 3.70 28.55 -1.18
N LEU A 214 2.95 27.59 -0.62
CA LEU A 214 2.33 26.49 -1.37
C LEU A 214 0.83 26.41 -1.09
N LYS A 215 0.08 25.80 -2.01
CA LYS A 215 -1.33 25.46 -1.79
C LYS A 215 -1.43 24.15 -1.02
N GLN A 216 -1.99 24.19 0.18
CA GLN A 216 -2.06 23.06 1.11
C GLN A 216 -3.51 22.74 1.48
N ILE A 217 -3.79 21.48 1.79
CA ILE A 217 -5.07 21.07 2.36
C ILE A 217 -5.13 21.57 3.80
N CYS A 218 -6.09 22.43 4.08
CA CYS A 218 -6.41 22.96 5.39
C CYS A 218 -7.79 22.45 5.83
N SER A 219 -7.88 22.08 7.10
CA SER A 219 -9.16 21.79 7.75
C SER A 219 -9.67 23.03 8.47
N ARG A 220 -10.99 23.11 8.64
CA ARG A 220 -11.62 24.17 9.44
C ARG A 220 -11.18 24.06 10.91
N ASP A 221 -10.90 25.19 11.54
CA ASP A 221 -10.52 25.31 12.96
C ASP A 221 -11.33 24.42 13.92
N LYS A 222 -12.66 24.39 13.79
CA LYS A 222 -13.56 23.58 14.64
C LYS A 222 -13.42 22.06 14.46
N GLU A 223 -12.71 21.60 13.42
CA GLU A 223 -12.44 20.17 13.17
C GLU A 223 -11.23 19.65 13.95
N VAL A 224 -10.56 20.49 14.75
CA VAL A 224 -9.40 20.09 15.54
C VAL A 224 -9.67 18.87 16.41
N HIS A 225 -10.87 18.74 17.00
CA HIS A 225 -11.23 17.57 17.80
C HIS A 225 -11.39 16.29 16.96
N ASN A 226 -11.95 16.38 15.75
CA ASN A 226 -12.03 15.25 14.83
C ASN A 226 -10.61 14.76 14.45
N LEU A 227 -9.66 15.68 14.28
CA LEU A 227 -8.25 15.32 14.07
C LEU A 227 -7.60 14.69 15.31
N TYR A 228 -7.91 15.15 16.53
CA TYR A 228 -7.49 14.46 17.74
C TYR A 228 -8.06 13.04 17.82
N ASP A 229 -9.34 12.85 17.47
CA ASP A 229 -9.98 11.54 17.40
C ASP A 229 -9.30 10.63 16.36
N MET A 230 -8.84 11.18 15.24
CA MET A 230 -8.03 10.46 14.25
C MET A 230 -6.74 9.90 14.85
N PHE A 231 -5.93 10.74 15.50
CA PHE A 231 -4.68 10.29 16.11
C PHE A 231 -4.92 9.38 17.33
N HIS A 232 -6.02 9.57 18.05
CA HIS A 232 -6.44 8.68 19.12
C HIS A 232 -6.83 7.29 18.58
N ALA A 233 -7.61 7.23 17.49
CA ALA A 233 -7.97 5.98 16.81
C ALA A 233 -6.72 5.24 16.34
N ARG A 234 -5.76 5.96 15.73
CA ARG A 234 -4.45 5.41 15.37
C ARG A 234 -3.73 4.81 16.58
N SER A 235 -3.60 5.57 17.66
CA SER A 235 -2.95 5.08 18.89
C SER A 235 -3.64 3.84 19.47
N CYS A 236 -4.98 3.82 19.47
CA CYS A 236 -5.77 2.68 19.92
C CYS A 236 -5.49 1.43 19.07
N LEU A 237 -5.53 1.55 17.74
CA LEU A 237 -5.28 0.43 16.83
C LEU A 237 -3.85 -0.10 17.00
N TYR A 238 -2.86 0.79 17.09
CA TYR A 238 -1.48 0.39 17.33
C TYR A 238 -1.31 -0.39 18.63
N ARG A 239 -1.82 0.14 19.75
CA ARG A 239 -1.65 -0.50 21.06
C ARG A 239 -2.46 -1.79 21.20
N LYS A 240 -3.69 -1.81 20.70
CA LYS A 240 -4.59 -2.96 20.89
C LYS A 240 -4.28 -4.06 19.89
N ALA A 241 -4.06 -3.75 18.61
CA ALA A 241 -3.94 -4.76 17.56
C ALA A 241 -2.52 -4.86 16.99
N TYR A 242 -1.99 -3.79 16.38
CA TYR A 242 -0.77 -3.91 15.56
C TYR A 242 0.48 -4.29 16.39
N GLN A 243 0.56 -3.80 17.63
CA GLN A 243 1.62 -4.08 18.59
C GLN A 243 1.18 -5.05 19.69
N HIS A 244 0.09 -5.79 19.48
CA HIS A 244 -0.34 -6.82 20.42
C HIS A 244 0.81 -7.81 20.67
N PRO A 245 1.18 -8.13 21.92
CA PRO A 245 2.36 -8.97 22.20
C PRO A 245 2.30 -10.35 21.52
N VAL A 246 1.11 -10.97 21.50
CA VAL A 246 0.91 -12.26 20.82
C VAL A 246 1.00 -12.11 19.29
N ASN A 247 0.58 -10.97 18.72
CA ASN A 247 0.79 -10.72 17.30
C ASN A 247 2.30 -10.63 17.01
N LYS A 248 3.02 -9.85 17.82
CA LYS A 248 4.47 -9.67 17.62
C LYS A 248 5.25 -10.97 17.71
N ILE A 249 4.99 -11.84 18.68
CA ILE A 249 5.68 -13.14 18.74
C ILE A 249 5.36 -14.01 17.52
N ILE A 250 4.13 -13.99 17.02
CA ILE A 250 3.74 -14.71 15.80
C ILE A 250 4.48 -14.16 14.58
N GLU A 251 4.57 -12.83 14.43
CA GLU A 251 5.35 -12.20 13.35
C GLU A 251 6.83 -12.58 13.42
N HIS A 252 7.43 -12.63 14.63
CA HIS A 252 8.79 -13.12 14.83
C HIS A 252 8.96 -14.59 14.41
N MET A 253 8.04 -15.46 14.81
CA MET A 253 8.07 -16.89 14.45
C MET A 253 7.96 -17.11 12.94
N ILE A 254 7.07 -16.36 12.27
CA ILE A 254 6.91 -16.41 10.81
C ILE A 254 8.18 -15.91 10.12
N ALA A 255 8.76 -14.79 10.57
CA ALA A 255 10.00 -14.27 10.00
C ALA A 255 11.16 -15.27 10.14
N ASP A 256 11.29 -15.92 11.30
CA ASP A 256 12.32 -16.95 11.52
C ASP A 256 12.08 -18.20 10.66
N ALA A 257 10.82 -18.57 10.42
CA ALA A 257 10.48 -19.63 9.48
C ALA A 257 10.84 -19.25 8.04
N PHE A 258 10.57 -18.01 7.61
CA PHE A 258 10.95 -17.53 6.28
C PHE A 258 12.46 -17.52 6.10
N LEU A 259 13.24 -17.08 7.09
CA LEU A 259 14.70 -17.10 7.02
C LEU A 259 15.26 -18.52 6.84
N LYS A 260 14.67 -19.51 7.53
CA LYS A 260 15.04 -20.91 7.36
C LYS A 260 14.62 -21.47 6.00
N ALA A 261 13.49 -21.02 5.46
CA ALA A 261 12.95 -21.48 4.19
C ALA A 261 13.53 -20.76 2.97
N ASP A 262 14.15 -19.59 3.15
CA ASP A 262 14.55 -18.66 2.09
C ASP A 262 15.30 -19.34 0.94
N LYS A 263 16.32 -20.14 1.27
CA LYS A 263 17.17 -20.84 0.29
C LYS A 263 16.52 -22.07 -0.35
N HIS A 264 15.36 -22.49 0.14
CA HIS A 264 14.66 -23.71 -0.29
C HIS A 264 13.41 -23.40 -1.11
N ILE A 265 12.86 -22.21 -0.96
CA ILE A 265 11.75 -21.74 -1.79
C ILE A 265 12.35 -21.12 -3.05
N GLN A 266 11.81 -21.54 -4.19
CA GLN A 266 12.24 -21.07 -5.51
C GLN A 266 11.02 -20.52 -6.22
N ILE A 267 11.11 -19.27 -6.66
CA ILE A 267 10.04 -18.50 -7.30
C ILE A 267 10.57 -18.12 -8.67
N GLU A 268 9.93 -18.62 -9.72
CA GLU A 268 10.27 -18.28 -11.09
C GLU A 268 9.90 -16.82 -11.39
N GLY A 269 10.87 -16.04 -11.86
CA GLY A 269 10.71 -14.65 -12.30
C GLY A 269 10.94 -14.51 -13.80
N SER A 270 11.33 -13.31 -14.20
CA SER A 270 11.60 -12.97 -15.60
C SER A 270 12.63 -13.91 -16.23
N GLU A 271 12.41 -14.24 -17.51
CA GLU A 271 13.28 -15.11 -18.32
C GLU A 271 13.49 -16.53 -17.74
N GLY A 272 12.62 -16.97 -16.82
CA GLY A 272 12.73 -18.27 -16.15
C GLY A 272 13.79 -18.33 -15.05
N ASN A 273 14.32 -17.17 -14.62
CA ASN A 273 15.27 -17.10 -13.52
C ASN A 273 14.60 -17.44 -12.19
N MET A 274 15.29 -18.19 -11.32
CA MET A 274 14.74 -18.57 -10.02
C MET A 274 15.22 -17.63 -8.91
N TYR A 275 14.27 -17.15 -8.11
CA TYR A 275 14.47 -16.25 -6.99
C TYR A 275 14.07 -16.92 -5.67
N ASN A 276 14.69 -16.49 -4.58
CA ASN A 276 14.37 -16.91 -3.22
C ASN A 276 13.33 -15.94 -2.61
N LEU A 277 12.86 -16.20 -1.39
CA LEU A 277 11.95 -15.27 -0.70
C LEU A 277 12.55 -13.85 -0.58
N SER A 278 13.84 -13.76 -0.28
CA SER A 278 14.57 -12.52 -0.04
C SER A 278 15.03 -11.80 -1.31
N THR A 279 15.18 -12.51 -2.43
CA THR A 279 15.63 -11.95 -3.71
C THR A 279 14.51 -11.72 -4.70
N ALA A 280 13.31 -12.27 -4.46
CA ALA A 280 12.14 -12.00 -5.30
C ALA A 280 11.78 -10.51 -5.36
N ILE A 281 12.20 -9.68 -4.39
CA ILE A 281 12.03 -8.22 -4.45
C ILE A 281 12.83 -7.56 -5.60
N ASP A 282 13.83 -8.24 -6.16
CA ASP A 282 14.67 -7.72 -7.24
C ASP A 282 14.04 -7.95 -8.64
N ASP A 283 12.94 -8.71 -8.73
CA ASP A 283 12.25 -9.03 -9.98
C ASP A 283 10.73 -8.98 -9.81
N MET A 284 10.07 -8.05 -10.50
CA MET A 284 8.64 -7.82 -10.29
C MET A 284 7.74 -8.96 -10.78
N GLU A 285 8.22 -9.82 -11.70
CA GLU A 285 7.47 -11.01 -12.10
C GLU A 285 7.48 -12.06 -10.98
N ALA A 286 8.65 -12.33 -10.38
CA ALA A 286 8.76 -13.16 -9.19
C ALA A 286 8.00 -12.55 -8.01
N TYR A 287 8.13 -11.25 -7.78
CA TYR A 287 7.48 -10.54 -6.68
C TYR A 287 5.95 -10.55 -6.79
N THR A 288 5.41 -10.52 -8.02
CA THR A 288 3.97 -10.68 -8.28
C THR A 288 3.45 -12.04 -7.81
N LYS A 289 4.27 -13.08 -7.88
CA LYS A 289 3.92 -14.43 -7.41
C LYS A 289 4.06 -14.54 -5.89
N LEU A 290 4.99 -13.81 -5.27
CA LEU A 290 5.28 -13.87 -3.83
C LEU A 290 4.13 -13.34 -2.96
N THR A 291 3.34 -14.27 -2.38
CA THR A 291 2.22 -13.95 -1.49
C THR A 291 2.21 -14.85 -0.24
N GLY A 292 1.45 -14.47 0.79
CA GLY A 292 1.40 -15.23 2.06
C GLY A 292 0.78 -16.63 1.95
N GLN A 293 0.00 -16.90 0.90
CA GLN A 293 -0.68 -18.19 0.69
C GLN A 293 0.22 -19.32 0.18
N GLN A 294 1.34 -19.03 -0.45
CA GLN A 294 2.21 -20.06 -1.04
C GLN A 294 3.14 -20.73 -0.03
N ILE A 295 3.36 -20.08 1.11
CA ILE A 295 4.37 -20.49 2.09
C ILE A 295 3.94 -21.71 2.94
N PRO A 296 2.65 -21.90 3.29
CA PRO A 296 2.19 -23.16 3.90
C PRO A 296 2.34 -24.40 3.00
N LEU A 297 2.28 -24.25 1.67
CA LEU A 297 2.38 -25.37 0.72
C LEU A 297 3.82 -25.89 0.57
N CYS A 298 4.82 -25.00 0.61
CA CYS A 298 6.23 -25.40 0.58
C CYS A 298 6.65 -26.19 1.84
N ALA A 299 6.04 -25.91 3.01
CA ALA A 299 6.28 -26.66 4.23
C ALA A 299 5.80 -28.12 4.16
N VAL A 300 4.82 -28.43 3.30
CA VAL A 300 4.37 -29.81 3.05
C VAL A 300 5.34 -30.54 2.12
N SER A 301 5.90 -29.86 1.12
CA SER A 301 6.90 -30.45 0.21
C SER A 301 8.22 -30.78 0.92
N LEU A 302 8.65 -29.93 1.88
CA LEU A 302 9.84 -30.18 2.69
C LEU A 302 9.73 -31.42 3.58
N ARG A 303 8.51 -31.85 3.98
CA ARG A 303 8.32 -33.14 4.67
C ARG A 303 8.61 -34.34 3.76
N GLY A 304 8.52 -34.19 2.44
CA GLY A 304 8.88 -35.21 1.47
C GLY A 304 10.38 -35.47 1.36
N HIS A 305 11.23 -34.52 1.78
CA HIS A 305 12.69 -34.67 1.73
C HIS A 305 13.32 -35.10 3.06
N VAL A 306 12.60 -34.98 4.18
CA VAL A 306 13.11 -35.35 5.52
C VAL A 306 12.77 -36.81 5.89
N ASN A 307 11.86 -37.48 5.17
CA ASN A 307 11.40 -38.83 5.51
C ASN A 307 12.29 -40.00 5.05
N ASN A 308 13.51 -39.78 4.55
CA ASN A 308 14.36 -40.87 4.04
C ASN A 308 15.63 -41.19 4.83
N LYS A 309 15.84 -40.64 6.03
CA LYS A 309 16.96 -41.05 6.90
C LYS A 309 16.65 -40.95 8.40
N LEU A 310 15.82 -41.85 8.91
CA LEU A 310 15.87 -42.26 10.31
C LEU A 310 15.72 -43.78 10.37
N PRO A 311 16.79 -44.55 10.65
CA PRO A 311 16.64 -45.95 11.00
C PRO A 311 16.10 -45.99 12.43
N TYR A 312 14.83 -46.35 12.58
CA TYR A 312 14.31 -46.77 13.88
C TYR A 312 14.86 -48.18 14.15
N SER A 313 15.78 -48.28 15.11
CA SER A 313 16.15 -49.52 15.80
C SER A 313 16.15 -49.25 17.31
N CYS A 314 15.42 -50.12 18.03
CA CYS A 314 15.04 -50.13 19.44
C CYS A 314 13.87 -49.23 19.83
#